data_AF-A0A9P7DXN5-F1
#
_entry.id   AF-A0A9P7DXN5-F1
#
_cell.length_a   1.000
_cell.length_b   1.000
_cell.length_c   1.000
_cell.angle_alpha   90.00
_cell.angle_beta   90.00
_cell.angle_gamma   90.00
#
_symmetry.space_group_name_H-M   'P 1'
#
loop_
_entity.id
_entity.type
_entity.pdbx_description
1 polymer ?
#
loop_
_entity_poly.entity_id
_entity_poly.type
_entity_poly.pdbx_seq_one_letter_code
_entity_poly.pdbx_strand_id
1 'polypeptide(L)' 'LNGEQQNTLNCILESIVQNRNNFFFIEGCPGQGKTFLVKALCTILCTQEQIVLIVGSNVLCATAYNHGHTAHHMFGIPV' A
#
# COMPACT_ATOMS: atom_id res chain seq x y z
N LEU A 1 -0.51 11.92 -9.92
CA LEU A 1 -0.90 10.54 -10.32
C LEU A 1 -1.32 10.63 -11.78
N ASN A 2 -0.98 9.64 -12.60
CA ASN A 2 -1.58 9.55 -13.94
C ASN A 2 -3.05 9.08 -13.82
N GLY A 3 -3.82 9.15 -14.91
CA GLY A 3 -5.26 8.82 -14.87
C GLY A 3 -5.56 7.41 -14.37
N GLU A 4 -4.77 6.42 -14.79
CA GLU A 4 -4.93 5.02 -14.37
C GLU A 4 -4.63 4.83 -12.88
N GLN A 5 -3.53 5.38 -12.38
CA GLN A 5 -3.18 5.37 -10.97
C GLN A 5 -4.23 6.08 -10.11
N GLN A 6 -4.79 7.19 -10.61
CA GLN A 6 -5.83 7.92 -9.90
C GLN A 6 -7.13 7.12 -9.82
N ASN A 7 -7.52 6.44 -10.90
CA ASN A 7 -8.66 5.52 -10.88
C ASN A 7 -8.46 4.36 -9.90
N THR A 8 -7.28 3.74 -9.90
CA THR A 8 -6.95 2.67 -8.94
C THR A 8 -7.00 3.18 -7.50
N LEU A 9 -6.44 4.36 -7.22
CA LEU A 9 -6.49 4.99 -5.91
C LEU A 9 -7.93 5.20 -5.46
N ASN A 10 -8.76 5.81 -6.30
CA ASN A 10 -10.16 6.11 -5.99
C ASN A 10 -10.95 4.82 -5.72
N CYS A 11 -10.78 3.78 -6.54
CA CYS A 11 -11.44 2.48 -6.35
C CYS A 11 -11.15 1.87 -4.98
N ILE A 12 -9.88 1.93 -4.53
CA ILE A 12 -9.47 1.41 -3.23
C ILE A 12 -10.08 2.28 -2.11
N LEU A 13 -9.98 3.61 -2.21
CA LEU A 13 -10.52 4.53 -1.20
C LEU A 13 -12.04 4.41 -1.06
N GLU A 14 -12.78 4.29 -2.16
CA GLU A 14 -14.23 4.06 -2.13
C GLU A 14 -14.59 2.75 -1.42
N SER A 15 -13.83 1.67 -1.68
CA SER A 15 -14.03 0.40 -0.99
C SER A 15 -13.83 0.51 0.52
N ILE A 16 -12.84 1.30 0.96
CA ILE A 16 -12.56 1.55 2.38
C ILE A 16 -13.69 2.38 3.00
N VAL A 17 -14.10 3.47 2.36
CA VAL A 17 -15.21 4.34 2.84
C VAL A 17 -16.52 3.56 2.99
N GLN A 18 -16.77 2.62 2.10
CA GLN A 18 -17.95 1.77 2.15
C GLN A 18 -17.81 0.57 3.11
N ASN A 19 -16.72 0.50 3.89
CA ASN A 19 -16.40 -0.59 4.81
C ASN A 19 -16.49 -1.97 4.17
N ARG A 20 -16.06 -2.09 2.90
CA ARG A 20 -16.01 -3.37 2.20
C ARG A 20 -14.69 -4.08 2.50
N ASN A 21 -14.78 -5.35 2.88
CA ASN A 21 -13.62 -6.21 3.15
C ASN A 21 -13.04 -6.82 1.87
N ASN A 22 -12.56 -5.96 0.96
CA ASN A 22 -12.00 -6.38 -0.32
C ASN A 22 -10.48 -6.56 -0.26
N PHE A 23 -9.97 -7.45 -1.12
CA PHE A 23 -8.54 -7.58 -1.39
C PHE A 23 -8.23 -7.04 -2.78
N PHE A 24 -7.13 -6.30 -2.89
CA PHE A 24 -6.68 -5.69 -4.14
C PHE A 24 -5.30 -6.20 -4.52
N PHE A 25 -5.09 -6.46 -5.81
CA PHE A 25 -3.78 -6.73 -6.39
C PHE A 25 -3.47 -5.66 -7.44
N ILE A 26 -2.36 -4.95 -7.27
CA ILE A 26 -1.93 -3.88 -8.18
C ILE A 26 -0.75 -4.40 -8.99
N GLU A 27 -1.02 -4.75 -10.25
CA GLU A 27 0.01 -5.13 -11.21
C GLU A 27 0.45 -3.94 -12.06
N GLY A 28 1.69 -3.97 -12.54
CA GLY A 28 2.19 -2.98 -13.48
C GLY A 28 3.64 -3.27 -13.84
N CYS A 29 4.10 -2.76 -14.97
CA CYS A 29 5.49 -2.93 -15.40
C CYS A 29 6.47 -2.18 -14.46
N PRO A 30 7.77 -2.54 -14.48
CA PRO A 30 8.80 -1.72 -13.84
C PRO A 30 8.70 -0.25 -14.29
N GLY A 31 8.92 0.69 -13.37
CA GLY A 31 8.88 2.12 -13.68
C GLY A 31 7.48 2.77 -13.72
N GLN A 32 6.38 2.02 -13.64
CA GLN A 32 5.01 2.57 -13.69
C GLN A 32 4.50 3.18 -12.37
N GLY A 33 5.40 3.45 -11.41
CA GLY A 33 5.04 4.20 -10.20
C GLY A 33 4.18 3.45 -9.17
N LYS A 34 4.16 2.11 -9.16
CA LYS A 34 3.44 1.31 -8.14
C LYS A 34 3.80 1.73 -6.70
N THR A 35 5.09 1.87 -6.40
CA THR A 35 5.57 2.35 -5.10
C THR A 35 5.04 3.74 -4.77
N PHE A 36 4.96 4.63 -5.77
CA PHE A 36 4.41 5.97 -5.58
C PHE A 36 2.91 5.94 -5.29
N LEU A 37 2.15 5.08 -5.99
CA LEU A 37 0.72 4.88 -5.75
C LEU A 37 0.45 4.36 -4.34
N VAL A 38 1.18 3.34 -3.88
CA VAL A 38 1.04 2.80 -2.52
C VAL A 38 1.41 3.86 -1.49
N LYS A 39 2.48 4.65 -1.70
CA LYS A 39 2.82 5.78 -0.82
C LYS A 39 1.71 6.81 -0.73
N ALA A 40 1.10 7.19 -1.86
CA ALA A 40 -0.01 8.13 -1.87
C ALA A 40 -1.21 7.60 -1.07
N LEU A 41 -1.55 6.31 -1.24
CA LEU A 41 -2.61 5.66 -0.46
C LEU A 41 -2.31 5.71 1.05
N CYS A 42 -1.08 5.36 1.46
CA CYS A 42 -0.66 5.41 2.87
C CYS A 42 -0.81 6.82 3.44
N THR A 43 -0.29 7.82 2.74
CA THR A 43 -0.36 9.22 3.19
C THR A 43 -1.81 9.65 3.38
N ILE A 44 -2.69 9.39 2.41
CA ILE A 44 -4.10 9.78 2.49
C ILE A 44 -4.78 9.11 3.70
N LEU A 45 -4.61 7.79 3.86
CA LEU A 45 -5.22 7.04 4.95
C LEU A 45 -4.69 7.50 6.31
N CYS A 46 -3.39 7.71 6.47
CA CYS A 46 -2.81 8.22 7.70
C CYS A 46 -3.29 9.65 8.03
N THR A 47 -3.49 10.51 7.02
CA THR A 47 -4.08 11.85 7.25
C THR A 47 -5.56 11.81 7.66
N GLN A 48 -6.24 10.70 7.39
CA GLN A 48 -7.61 10.42 7.84
C GLN A 48 -7.63 9.61 9.15
N GLU A 49 -6.51 9.62 9.88
CA GLU A 49 -6.33 8.92 11.16
C GLU A 49 -6.57 7.40 11.09
N GLN A 50 -6.48 6.81 9.89
CA GLN A 50 -6.57 5.37 9.71
C GLN A 50 -5.23 4.70 10.04
N ILE A 51 -5.30 3.50 10.61
CA ILE A 51 -4.12 2.68 10.87
C ILE A 51 -3.77 1.93 9.59
N VAL A 52 -2.58 2.21 9.05
CA VAL A 52 -2.05 1.54 7.86
C VAL A 52 -0.87 0.66 8.27
N LEU A 53 -0.95 -0.64 7.95
CA LEU A 53 0.15 -1.57 8.16
C LEU A 53 0.89 -1.84 6.84
N ILE A 54 2.17 -1.47 6.77
CA ILE A 54 2.99 -1.66 5.57
C ILE A 54 3.99 -2.79 5.76
N VAL A 55 3.89 -3.79 4.90
CA VAL A 55 4.70 -5.00 4.96
C VAL A 55 5.37 -5.27 3.62
N GLY A 56 6.69 -5.38 3.63
CA GLY A 56 7.51 -5.79 2.49
C GLY A 56 7.95 -7.25 2.60
N SER A 57 8.19 -7.91 1.47
CA SER A 57 8.75 -9.28 1.45
C SER A 57 10.23 -9.30 1.89
N ASN A 58 10.96 -8.23 1.64
CA ASN A 58 12.36 -8.05 2.02
C ASN A 58 12.59 -6.69 2.67
N VAL A 59 13.78 -6.50 3.25
CA VAL A 59 14.17 -5.26 3.93
C VAL A 59 14.12 -4.06 2.98
N LEU A 60 14.61 -4.20 1.75
CA LEU A 60 14.67 -3.08 0.80
C LEU A 60 13.26 -2.54 0.48
N CYS A 61 12.30 -3.45 0.25
CA CYS A 61 10.89 -3.10 0.04
C CYS A 61 10.27 -2.47 1.29
N ALA A 62 10.54 -3.00 2.49
CA ALA A 62 10.03 -2.44 3.74
C ALA A 62 10.57 -1.01 3.98
N THR A 63 11.88 -0.81 3.80
CA THR A 63 12.54 0.49 4.00
C THR A 63 12.10 1.57 3.00
N ALA A 64 11.41 1.20 1.93
CA ALA A 64 10.85 2.17 1.00
C ALA A 64 9.71 3.00 1.60
N TYR A 65 9.14 2.58 2.75
CA TYR A 65 8.01 3.20 3.42
C TYR A 65 8.35 3.57 4.87
N ASN A 66 7.81 4.68 5.37
CA ASN A 66 7.94 5.02 6.79
C ASN A 66 7.21 3.96 7.62
N HIS A 67 7.88 3.47 8.68
CA HIS A 67 7.39 2.38 9.54
C HIS A 67 7.10 1.06 8.80
N GLY A 68 7.71 0.84 7.63
CA GLY A 68 7.60 -0.44 6.93
C GLY A 68 8.32 -1.56 7.68
N HIS A 69 7.67 -2.72 7.78
CA HIS A 69 8.25 -3.93 8.36
C HIS A 69 8.41 -5.02 7.30
N THR A 70 9.33 -5.97 7.51
CA THR A 70 9.36 -7.19 6.69
C THR A 70 8.24 -8.13 7.14
N ALA A 71 7.73 -8.97 6.25
CA ALA A 71 6.74 -9.98 6.58
C ALA A 71 7.23 -10.93 7.69
N HIS A 72 8.50 -11.33 7.61
CA HIS A 72 9.17 -12.14 8.64
C HIS A 72 9.12 -11.49 10.02
N HIS A 73 9.41 -10.19 10.12
CA HIS A 73 9.38 -9.47 11.38
C HIS A 73 7.94 -9.19 11.85
N MET A 74 7.07 -8.71 10.96
CA MET A 74 5.72 -8.28 11.33
C MET A 74 4.81 -9.45 11.74
N PHE A 75 4.95 -10.58 11.06
CA PHE A 75 4.10 -11.75 11.25
C PHE A 75 4.80 -12.92 11.93
N GLY A 76 6.09 -12.77 12.29
CA GLY A 76 6.87 -13.85 12.92
C GLY A 76 7.12 -15.05 11.99
N ILE A 77 7.11 -14.84 10.67
CA ILE A 77 7.35 -15.91 9.70
C ILE A 77 8.85 -16.25 9.71
N PRO A 78 9.24 -17.51 9.92
CA PRO A 78 10.63 -17.93 9.85
C PRO A 78 11.24 -17.68 8.46
N VAL A 79 12.53 -17.35 8.42
CA VAL A 79 13.33 -17.24 7.19
C VAL A 79 13.82 -18.61 6.77
#